data_AF-U6DIV1-F1
#
_entry.id   AF-U6DIV1-F1
#
_cell.length_a   1.000
_cell.length_b   1.000
_cell.length_c   1.000
_cell.angle_alpha   90.00
_cell.angle_beta   90.00
_cell.angle_gamma   90.00
#
_symmetry.space_group_name_H-M   'P 1'
#
loop_
_entity.id
_entity.type
_entity.pdbx_description
1 polymer ?
#
loop_
_entity_poly.entity_id
_entity_poly.type
_entity_poly.pdbx_seq_one_letter_code
_entity_poly.pdbx_strand_id
1 'polypeptide(L)'
;WAEMQAGDRYVVADCGGGTVDLTVHQLEQPHGTLKELYKASGGPYGAVGVDLAFEQLLGRIFGEDFITTFKRQRPAAWVDLTIAFEARKRTAGPHRAGALNISLPFSFIDFYRKQRGHNVETALRRSSVNFVKWSSQGMLRMSCEAMNELFQPTVSGIIQHIGECLPESSTNPDIHAQMQE
;
A
#
# COMPACT_ATOMS: atom_id res chain seq x y z
N TRP A 1 2.70 -11.25 28.83
CA TRP A 1 1.59 -11.75 28.00
C TRP A 1 0.48 -12.15 28.93
N ALA A 2 -0.74 -11.63 28.76
CA ALA A 2 -1.91 -12.14 29.46
C ALA A 2 -2.40 -13.39 28.70
N GLU A 3 -2.71 -14.46 29.43
CA GLU A 3 -3.32 -15.66 28.87
C GLU A 3 -4.76 -15.35 28.46
N MET A 4 -5.14 -15.68 27.23
CA MET A 4 -6.51 -15.46 26.75
C MET A 4 -7.49 -16.32 27.54
N GLN A 5 -8.62 -15.74 27.93
CA GLN A 5 -9.64 -16.39 28.76
C GLN A 5 -10.90 -16.71 27.96
N ALA A 6 -11.72 -17.61 28.51
CA ALA A 6 -13.05 -17.86 27.97
C ALA A 6 -13.86 -16.56 27.96
N GLY A 7 -14.46 -16.24 26.82
CA GLY A 7 -15.16 -14.97 26.57
C GLY A 7 -14.34 -13.94 25.80
N ASP A 8 -13.01 -14.10 25.71
CA ASP A 8 -12.17 -13.19 24.92
C ASP A 8 -12.50 -13.28 23.44
N ARG A 9 -12.46 -12.13 22.78
CA ARG A 9 -12.72 -11.98 21.35
C ARG A 9 -11.48 -11.46 20.66
N TYR A 10 -11.22 -11.98 19.48
CA TYR A 10 -10.14 -11.49 18.64
C TYR A 10 -10.56 -11.48 17.17
N VAL A 11 -9.93 -10.59 16.42
CA VAL A 11 -10.11 -10.46 14.97
C VAL A 11 -8.87 -11.03 14.30
N VAL A 12 -9.08 -11.91 13.33
CA VAL A 12 -8.04 -12.31 12.38
C VAL A 12 -8.25 -11.49 11.12
N ALA A 13 -7.22 -10.75 10.71
CA ALA A 13 -7.20 -10.01 9.47
C ALA A 13 -6.19 -10.66 8.52
N ASP A 14 -6.68 -11.33 7.48
CA ASP A 14 -5.84 -11.85 6.40
C ASP A 14 -5.71 -10.77 5.32
N CYS A 15 -4.58 -10.07 5.32
CA CYS A 15 -4.29 -8.96 4.41
C CYS A 15 -3.55 -9.47 3.16
N GLY A 16 -4.29 -10.08 2.26
CA GLY A 16 -3.77 -10.59 0.99
C GLY A 16 -3.41 -9.49 -0.03
N GLY A 17 -3.02 -9.94 -1.23
CA GLY A 17 -2.64 -9.05 -2.32
C GLY A 17 -3.82 -8.24 -2.87
N GLY A 18 -5.00 -8.85 -3.01
CA GLY A 18 -6.18 -8.19 -3.58
C GLY A 18 -7.28 -7.88 -2.56
N THR A 19 -7.46 -8.77 -1.59
CA THR A 19 -8.51 -8.67 -0.57
C THR A 19 -7.92 -8.63 0.83
N VAL A 20 -8.70 -8.08 1.74
CA VAL A 20 -8.50 -8.22 3.17
C VAL A 20 -9.72 -8.94 3.72
N ASP A 21 -9.51 -10.13 4.28
CA ASP A 21 -10.57 -10.97 4.83
C ASP A 21 -10.52 -10.92 6.36
N LEU A 22 -11.63 -10.49 6.98
CA LEU A 22 -11.75 -10.36 8.43
C LEU A 22 -12.63 -11.47 8.99
N THR A 23 -12.16 -12.14 10.05
CA THR A 23 -12.96 -13.12 10.79
C THR A 23 -12.86 -12.85 12.29
N VAL A 24 -14.01 -12.83 12.98
CA VAL A 24 -14.08 -12.57 14.43
C VAL A 24 -14.35 -13.87 15.16
N HIS A 25 -13.49 -14.21 16.10
CA HIS A 25 -13.61 -15.41 16.92
C HIS A 25 -13.79 -15.04 18.39
N GLN A 26 -14.49 -15.91 19.12
CA GLN A 26 -14.56 -15.90 20.57
C GLN A 26 -14.05 -17.23 21.13
N LEU A 27 -13.22 -17.18 22.17
CA LEU A 27 -12.86 -18.38 22.93
C LEU A 27 -14.05 -18.79 23.78
N GLU A 28 -14.53 -20.02 23.62
CA GLU A 28 -15.54 -20.57 24.54
C GLU A 28 -14.91 -21.16 25.81
N GLN A 29 -13.66 -21.64 25.73
CA GLN A 29 -12.92 -22.23 26.83
C GLN A 29 -11.42 -21.91 26.72
N PRO A 30 -10.65 -21.84 27.84
CA PRO A 30 -9.24 -21.44 27.82
C PRO A 30 -8.32 -22.31 26.96
N HIS A 31 -8.72 -23.56 26.67
CA HIS A 31 -7.96 -24.53 25.87
C HIS A 31 -8.84 -25.25 24.82
N GLY A 32 -9.97 -24.64 24.43
CA GLY A 32 -11.05 -25.32 23.69
C GLY A 32 -11.49 -24.64 22.39
N THR A 33 -12.70 -25.00 21.97
CA THR A 33 -13.34 -24.67 20.69
C THR A 33 -13.48 -23.16 20.45
N LEU A 34 -13.17 -22.73 19.23
CA LEU A 34 -13.40 -21.37 18.77
C LEU A 34 -14.82 -21.25 18.21
N LYS A 35 -15.52 -20.19 18.61
CA LYS A 35 -16.78 -19.81 17.99
C LYS A 35 -16.55 -18.62 17.07
N GLU A 36 -16.80 -18.81 15.78
CA GLU A 36 -16.88 -17.70 14.82
C GLU A 36 -18.13 -16.89 15.15
N LEU A 37 -17.96 -15.61 15.49
CA LEU A 37 -19.05 -14.70 15.85
C LEU A 37 -19.65 -14.03 14.61
N TYR A 38 -18.81 -13.72 13.63
CA TYR A 38 -19.18 -13.02 12.41
C TYR A 38 -18.54 -13.69 11.20
N LYS A 39 -19.36 -13.84 10.16
CA LYS A 39 -18.95 -14.43 8.89
C LYS A 39 -17.79 -13.66 8.30
N ALA A 40 -16.83 -14.36 7.72
CA ALA A 40 -15.73 -13.76 6.98
C ALA A 40 -16.24 -12.68 6.01
N SER A 41 -15.69 -11.46 6.13
CA SER A 41 -16.01 -10.32 5.27
C SER A 41 -14.76 -9.86 4.53
N GLY A 42 -14.84 -9.76 3.21
CA GLY A 42 -13.74 -9.37 2.34
C GLY A 42 -13.89 -7.93 1.83
N GLY A 43 -12.84 -7.12 1.92
CA GLY A 43 -12.77 -5.79 1.33
C GLY A 43 -11.66 -5.67 0.27
N PRO A 44 -11.77 -4.80 -0.76
CA PRO A 44 -10.77 -4.64 -1.82
C PRO A 44 -9.57 -3.79 -1.37
N TYR A 45 -9.08 -4.03 -0.15
CA TYR A 45 -8.05 -3.25 0.52
C TYR A 45 -6.72 -4.02 0.62
N GLY A 46 -6.45 -4.92 -0.32
CA GLY A 46 -5.18 -5.64 -0.38
C GLY A 46 -4.02 -4.77 -0.86
N ALA A 47 -2.82 -5.36 -0.92
CA ALA A 47 -1.60 -4.70 -1.37
C ALA A 47 -1.65 -4.07 -2.78
N VAL A 48 -2.59 -4.49 -3.63
CA VAL A 48 -2.90 -3.90 -4.95
C VAL A 48 -3.36 -2.44 -4.83
N GLY A 49 -4.03 -2.06 -3.74
CA GLY A 49 -4.44 -0.67 -3.49
C GLY A 49 -3.25 0.28 -3.42
N VAL A 50 -2.11 -0.20 -2.91
CA VAL A 50 -0.86 0.57 -2.83
C VAL A 50 -0.21 0.73 -4.21
N ASP A 51 -0.32 -0.28 -5.09
CA ASP A 51 0.14 -0.19 -6.47
C ASP A 51 -0.68 0.83 -7.27
N LEU A 52 -1.99 0.87 -7.04
CA LEU A 52 -2.87 1.87 -7.64
C LEU A 52 -2.52 3.29 -7.16
N ALA A 53 -2.24 3.47 -5.87
CA ALA A 53 -1.81 4.75 -5.32
C ALA A 53 -0.48 5.22 -5.95
N PHE A 54 0.44 4.29 -6.21
CA PHE A 54 1.69 4.59 -6.91
C PHE A 54 1.45 5.01 -8.37
N GLU A 55 0.57 4.33 -9.10
CA GLU A 55 0.20 4.72 -10.46
C GLU A 55 -0.40 6.14 -10.49
N GLN A 56 -1.31 6.47 -9.57
CA GLN A 56 -1.87 7.82 -9.42
C GLN A 56 -0.80 8.87 -9.08
N LEU A 57 0.19 8.52 -8.25
CA LEU A 57 1.33 9.39 -7.98
C LEU A 57 2.12 9.68 -9.27
N LEU A 58 2.39 8.66 -10.08
CA LEU A 58 3.05 8.84 -11.38
C LEU A 58 2.18 9.70 -12.32
N GLY A 59 0.86 9.51 -12.31
CA GLY A 59 -0.10 10.33 -13.06
C GLY A 59 -0.07 11.81 -12.66
N ARG A 60 0.02 12.11 -11.36
CA ARG A 60 0.19 13.48 -10.84
C ARG A 60 1.51 14.13 -11.26
N ILE A 61 2.59 13.36 -11.40
CA ILE A 61 3.92 13.88 -11.74
C ILE A 61 4.09 14.03 -13.26
N PHE A 62 3.67 13.03 -14.03
CA PHE A 62 3.98 12.90 -15.46
C PHE A 62 2.76 13.12 -16.39
N GLY A 63 1.56 13.19 -15.82
CA GLY A 63 0.27 13.30 -16.50
C GLY A 63 -0.40 11.95 -16.73
N GLU A 64 -1.69 11.85 -16.43
CA GLU A 64 -2.50 10.64 -16.62
C GLU A 64 -2.54 10.17 -18.08
N ASP A 65 -2.60 11.12 -19.02
CA ASP A 65 -2.57 10.86 -20.47
C ASP A 65 -1.24 10.23 -20.90
N PHE A 66 -0.14 10.67 -20.29
CA PHE A 66 1.18 10.11 -20.51
C PHE A 66 1.28 8.69 -19.98
N ILE A 67 0.87 8.45 -18.71
CA ILE A 67 0.93 7.11 -18.09
C ILE A 67 0.08 6.11 -18.90
N THR A 68 -1.14 6.49 -19.25
CA THR A 68 -2.04 5.68 -20.08
C THR A 68 -1.39 5.33 -21.43
N THR A 69 -0.76 6.31 -22.08
CA THR A 69 -0.09 6.12 -23.37
C THR A 69 1.17 5.27 -23.24
N PHE A 70 1.94 5.45 -22.17
CA PHE A 70 3.14 4.67 -21.90
C PHE A 70 2.80 3.19 -21.66
N LYS A 71 1.80 2.89 -20.82
CA LYS A 71 1.31 1.52 -20.57
C LYS A 71 0.93 0.81 -21.87
N ARG A 72 0.24 1.52 -22.78
CA ARG A 72 -0.18 0.98 -24.08
C ARG A 72 0.99 0.76 -25.04
N GLN A 73 1.94 1.70 -25.12
CA GLN A 73 3.01 1.66 -26.13
C GLN A 73 4.29 0.95 -25.67
N ARG A 74 4.50 0.85 -24.36
CA ARG A 74 5.72 0.28 -23.75
C ARG A 74 5.36 -0.64 -22.57
N PRO A 75 4.52 -1.67 -22.77
CA PRO A 75 4.03 -2.53 -21.69
C PRO A 75 5.15 -3.26 -20.93
N ALA A 76 6.20 -3.70 -21.63
CA ALA A 76 7.36 -4.35 -20.97
C ALA A 76 8.07 -3.41 -19.98
N ALA A 77 8.31 -2.16 -20.38
CA ALA A 77 8.92 -1.18 -19.49
C ALA A 77 7.99 -0.74 -18.36
N TRP A 78 6.66 -0.79 -18.56
CA TRP A 78 5.71 -0.63 -17.46
C TRP A 78 5.83 -1.77 -16.46
N VAL A 79 5.92 -3.03 -16.92
CA VAL A 79 6.12 -4.19 -16.06
C VAL A 79 7.42 -4.04 -15.24
N ASP A 80 8.53 -3.67 -15.87
CA ASP A 80 9.80 -3.43 -15.17
C ASP A 80 9.66 -2.37 -14.06
N LEU A 81 8.96 -1.27 -14.34
CA LEU A 81 8.69 -0.23 -13.35
C LEU A 81 7.85 -0.75 -12.17
N THR A 82 6.79 -1.50 -12.46
CA THR A 82 5.93 -2.07 -11.40
C THR A 82 6.67 -3.11 -10.56
N ILE A 83 7.53 -3.94 -11.15
CA ILE A 83 8.39 -4.89 -10.41
C ILE A 83 9.38 -4.13 -9.52
N ALA A 84 10.01 -3.07 -10.05
CA ALA A 84 10.93 -2.25 -9.28
C ALA A 84 10.22 -1.58 -8.09
N PHE A 85 8.99 -1.10 -8.29
CA PHE A 85 8.18 -0.55 -7.20
C PHE A 85 7.80 -1.63 -6.18
N GLU A 86 7.29 -2.77 -6.61
CA GLU A 86 6.86 -3.88 -5.75
C GLU A 86 8.00 -4.36 -4.84
N ALA A 87 9.20 -4.51 -5.38
CA ALA A 87 10.39 -4.86 -4.62
C ALA A 87 10.68 -3.85 -3.50
N ARG A 88 10.45 -2.55 -3.74
CA ARG A 88 10.63 -1.49 -2.75
C ARG A 88 9.48 -1.45 -1.75
N LYS A 89 8.24 -1.64 -2.20
CA LYS A 89 7.05 -1.72 -1.35
C LYS A 89 7.20 -2.79 -0.27
N ARG A 90 7.67 -3.99 -0.63
CA ARG A 90 7.95 -5.09 0.34
C ARG A 90 9.00 -4.75 1.39
N THR A 91 9.89 -3.80 1.09
CA THR A 91 10.91 -3.35 2.04
C THR A 91 10.49 -2.15 2.88
N ALA A 92 9.33 -1.55 2.59
CA ALA A 92 8.78 -0.45 3.36
C ALA A 92 8.28 -0.96 4.73
N GLY A 93 8.39 -0.13 5.76
CA GLY A 93 7.86 -0.46 7.07
C GLY A 93 7.94 0.72 8.03
N PRO A 94 7.06 0.80 9.04
CA PRO A 94 6.93 1.94 9.94
C PRO A 94 8.19 2.23 10.78
N HIS A 95 9.14 1.29 10.85
CA HIS A 95 10.40 1.44 11.59
C HIS A 95 11.62 1.55 10.67
N ARG A 96 11.43 1.60 9.35
CA ARG A 96 12.50 1.74 8.37
C ARG A 96 12.56 3.19 7.90
N ALA A 97 13.50 3.95 8.45
CA ALA A 97 13.68 5.38 8.18
C ALA A 97 14.35 5.71 6.82
N GLY A 98 14.54 4.71 5.94
CA GLY A 98 15.26 4.88 4.68
C GLY A 98 14.34 5.34 3.55
N ALA A 99 14.72 6.42 2.86
CA ALA A 99 14.07 6.83 1.62
C ALA A 99 14.11 5.69 0.58
N LEU A 100 12.99 5.46 -0.10
CA LEU A 100 12.87 4.42 -1.12
C LEU A 100 13.28 4.97 -2.48
N ASN A 101 14.30 4.35 -3.07
CA ASN A 101 14.77 4.71 -4.42
C ASN A 101 14.18 3.73 -5.44
N ILE A 102 13.36 4.24 -6.35
CA ILE A 102 12.74 3.49 -7.44
C ILE A 102 13.41 3.92 -8.74
N SER A 103 13.97 2.95 -9.45
CA SER A 103 14.56 3.20 -10.76
C SER A 103 13.45 3.36 -11.81
N LEU A 104 13.51 4.42 -12.60
CA LEU A 104 12.69 4.53 -13.80
C LEU A 104 13.43 3.84 -14.95
N PRO A 105 12.79 2.90 -15.68
CA PRO A 105 13.39 2.28 -16.85
C PRO A 105 13.82 3.35 -17.87
N PHE A 106 14.94 3.13 -18.56
CA PHE A 106 15.42 4.06 -19.60
C PHE A 106 14.32 4.37 -20.64
N SER A 107 13.54 3.36 -21.03
CA SER A 107 12.41 3.54 -21.94
C SER A 107 11.34 4.49 -21.40
N PHE A 108 11.12 4.59 -20.09
CA PHE A 108 10.21 5.56 -19.49
C PHE A 108 10.76 6.98 -19.65
N ILE A 109 12.02 7.18 -19.25
CA ILE A 109 12.69 8.49 -19.25
C ILE A 109 12.79 9.03 -20.68
N ASP A 110 13.24 8.22 -21.63
CA ASP A 110 13.39 8.63 -23.03
C ASP A 110 12.03 8.91 -23.69
N PHE A 111 11.03 8.07 -23.43
CA PHE A 111 9.68 8.26 -23.96
C PHE A 111 9.02 9.53 -23.42
N TYR A 112 9.13 9.78 -22.11
CA TYR A 112 8.66 11.02 -21.49
C TYR A 112 9.29 12.26 -22.13
N ARG A 113 10.62 12.25 -22.25
CA ARG A 113 11.37 13.37 -22.85
C ARG A 113 10.93 13.63 -24.30
N LYS A 114 10.75 12.58 -25.10
CA LYS A 114 10.30 12.69 -26.50
C LYS A 114 8.88 13.25 -26.62
N GLN A 115 7.96 12.85 -25.73
CA GLN A 115 6.57 13.30 -25.78
C GLN A 115 6.33 14.69 -25.18
N ARG A 116 7.04 15.03 -24.09
CA ARG A 116 6.80 16.26 -23.33
C ARG A 116 7.83 17.35 -23.55
N GLY A 117 8.94 17.04 -24.22
CA GLY A 117 10.00 18.01 -24.54
C GLY A 117 10.86 18.47 -23.34
N HIS A 118 10.71 17.83 -22.17
CA HIS A 118 11.51 18.14 -20.97
C HIS A 118 11.78 16.88 -20.14
N ASN A 119 12.71 16.96 -19.20
CA ASN A 119 13.18 15.81 -18.41
C ASN A 119 12.33 15.57 -17.14
N VAL A 120 12.57 14.42 -16.50
CA VAL A 120 11.89 13.98 -15.26
C VAL A 120 12.05 14.98 -14.12
N GLU A 121 13.24 15.55 -13.95
CA GLU A 121 13.50 16.55 -12.90
C GLU A 121 12.62 17.80 -13.08
N THR A 122 12.46 18.25 -14.34
CA THR A 122 11.56 19.37 -14.66
C THR A 122 10.09 18.99 -14.42
N ALA A 123 9.70 17.75 -14.69
CA ALA A 123 8.34 17.26 -14.39
C ALA A 123 8.04 17.31 -12.89
N LEU A 124 8.94 16.77 -12.07
CA LEU A 124 8.83 16.81 -10.61
C LEU A 124 8.75 18.25 -10.09
N ARG A 125 9.60 19.16 -10.59
CA ARG A 125 9.58 20.58 -10.20
C ARG A 125 8.27 21.29 -10.56
N ARG A 126 7.61 20.86 -11.63
CA ARG A 126 6.32 21.42 -12.09
C ARG A 126 5.13 20.79 -11.40
N SER A 127 5.28 19.57 -10.88
CA SER A 127 4.24 18.90 -10.10
C SER A 127 4.07 19.55 -8.73
N SER A 128 2.91 19.37 -8.11
CA SER A 128 2.66 19.75 -6.70
C SER A 128 3.22 18.73 -5.69
N VAL A 129 3.99 17.75 -6.16
CA VAL A 129 4.50 16.63 -5.36
C VAL A 129 5.89 16.97 -4.81
N ASN A 130 5.95 17.38 -3.54
CA ASN A 130 7.20 17.85 -2.91
C ASN A 130 8.03 16.75 -2.23
N PHE A 131 7.42 15.60 -1.97
CA PHE A 131 8.00 14.49 -1.21
C PHE A 131 8.69 13.44 -2.08
N VAL A 132 8.68 13.62 -3.40
CA VAL A 132 9.43 12.81 -4.37
C VAL A 132 10.51 13.68 -4.99
N LYS A 133 11.76 13.19 -4.98
CA LYS A 133 12.90 13.90 -5.56
C LYS A 133 13.55 13.08 -6.67
N TRP A 134 14.19 13.76 -7.61
CA TRP A 134 15.05 13.11 -8.59
C TRP A 134 16.46 12.95 -8.03
N SER A 135 17.01 11.74 -8.10
CA SER A 135 18.41 11.50 -7.71
C SER A 135 19.35 11.72 -8.91
N SER A 136 20.60 12.07 -8.62
CA SER A 136 21.66 12.18 -9.64
C SER A 136 21.94 10.85 -10.37
N GLN A 137 21.56 9.72 -9.76
CA GLN A 137 21.66 8.38 -10.34
C GLN A 137 20.46 8.01 -11.22
N GLY A 138 19.52 8.93 -11.44
CA GLY A 138 18.37 8.69 -12.31
C GLY A 138 17.24 7.87 -11.65
N MET A 139 17.04 8.05 -10.34
CA MET A 139 16.00 7.35 -9.58
C MET A 139 15.02 8.33 -8.94
N LEU A 140 13.76 7.91 -8.83
CA LEU A 140 12.78 8.56 -7.96
C LEU A 140 13.13 8.20 -6.51
N ARG A 141 13.45 9.21 -5.70
CA ARG A 141 13.65 9.06 -4.26
C ARG A 141 12.39 9.52 -3.54
N MET A 142 11.70 8.58 -2.93
CA MET A 142 10.52 8.81 -2.10
C MET A 142 10.93 8.88 -0.63
N SER A 143 10.43 9.88 0.09
CA SER A 143 10.61 9.94 1.54
C SER A 143 9.76 8.87 2.25
N CYS A 144 9.96 8.67 3.55
CA CYS A 144 9.14 7.74 4.32
C CYS A 144 7.67 8.22 4.37
N GLU A 145 7.46 9.53 4.48
CA GLU A 145 6.15 10.17 4.45
C GLU A 145 5.45 9.91 3.11
N ALA A 146 6.17 10.08 1.99
CA ALA A 146 5.65 9.78 0.66
C ALA A 146 5.19 8.33 0.54
N MET A 147 5.97 7.39 1.09
CA MET A 147 5.60 5.99 1.07
C MET A 147 4.38 5.73 1.94
N ASN A 148 4.34 6.29 3.14
CA ASN A 148 3.19 6.16 4.04
C ASN A 148 1.90 6.69 3.40
N GLU A 149 1.96 7.80 2.65
CA GLU A 149 0.82 8.32 1.89
C GLU A 149 0.28 7.32 0.87
N LEU A 150 1.13 6.50 0.23
CA LEU A 150 0.67 5.45 -0.69
C LEU A 150 -0.11 4.34 0.03
N PHE A 151 0.23 4.05 1.29
CA PHE A 151 -0.47 3.06 2.10
C PHE A 151 -1.76 3.60 2.73
N GLN A 152 -1.88 4.91 2.97
CA GLN A 152 -3.01 5.49 3.72
C GLN A 152 -4.39 5.12 3.18
N PRO A 153 -4.67 5.14 1.85
CA PRO A 153 -5.99 4.75 1.35
C PRO A 153 -6.32 3.29 1.68
N THR A 154 -5.32 2.41 1.58
CA THR A 154 -5.47 0.98 1.85
C THR A 154 -5.67 0.74 3.35
N VAL A 155 -4.83 1.33 4.20
CA VAL A 155 -4.92 1.20 5.66
C VAL A 155 -6.23 1.78 6.19
N SER A 156 -6.65 2.95 5.70
CA SER A 156 -7.94 3.56 6.08
C SER A 156 -9.12 2.64 5.72
N GLY A 157 -9.09 2.02 4.54
CA GLY A 157 -10.10 1.07 4.13
C GLY A 157 -10.17 -0.17 5.03
N ILE A 158 -9.01 -0.71 5.44
CA ILE A 158 -8.93 -1.82 6.40
C ILE A 158 -9.53 -1.41 7.75
N ILE A 159 -9.14 -0.26 8.29
CA ILE A 159 -9.64 0.23 9.59
C ILE A 159 -11.15 0.43 9.55
N GLN A 160 -11.67 1.01 8.47
CA GLN A 160 -13.12 1.17 8.28
C GLN A 160 -13.82 -0.19 8.24
N HIS A 161 -13.30 -1.14 7.46
CA HIS A 161 -13.86 -2.49 7.34
C HIS A 161 -13.86 -3.24 8.68
N ILE A 162 -12.80 -3.09 9.49
CA ILE A 162 -12.74 -3.61 10.86
C ILE A 162 -13.82 -2.95 11.73
N GLY A 163 -13.97 -1.63 11.66
CA GLY A 163 -14.98 -0.88 12.41
C GLY A 163 -16.41 -1.33 12.11
N GLU A 164 -16.72 -1.63 10.84
CA GLU A 164 -18.02 -2.15 10.41
C GLU A 164 -18.27 -3.59 10.91
N CYS A 165 -17.21 -4.37 11.15
CA CYS A 165 -17.31 -5.73 11.66
C CYS A 165 -17.41 -5.81 13.19
N LEU A 166 -17.04 -4.75 13.91
CA LEU A 166 -17.10 -4.69 15.37
C LEU A 166 -18.43 -4.05 15.81
N PRO A 167 -19.26 -4.74 16.63
CA PRO A 167 -20.52 -4.16 17.12
C PRO A 167 -20.27 -2.95 18.03
N GLU A 168 -21.18 -1.96 18.00
CA GLU A 168 -21.13 -0.67 18.76
C GLU A 168 -21.13 -0.78 20.30
N SER A 169 -20.98 -1.97 20.89
CA SER A 169 -21.03 -2.14 22.35
C SER A 169 -19.89 -3.00 22.88
N SER A 170 -18.68 -2.45 22.87
CA SER A 170 -17.66 -2.71 23.88
C SER A 170 -16.53 -1.70 23.71
N THR A 171 -16.52 -0.69 24.56
CA THR A 171 -15.40 0.22 24.79
C THR A 171 -14.08 -0.54 24.91
N ASN A 172 -13.16 -0.19 24.01
CA ASN A 172 -11.72 -0.43 24.01
C ASN A 172 -11.21 -1.86 23.73
N PRO A 173 -10.89 -2.19 22.47
CA PRO A 173 -9.91 -3.23 22.16
C PRO A 173 -8.51 -2.61 21.97
N ASP A 174 -7.56 -3.04 22.81
CA ASP A 174 -6.12 -2.88 22.53
C ASP A 174 -5.78 -3.66 21.25
N ILE A 175 -5.72 -2.96 20.12
CA ILE A 175 -5.37 -3.55 18.82
C ILE A 175 -3.86 -3.74 18.76
N HIS A 176 -3.38 -4.92 19.17
CA HIS A 176 -2.02 -5.36 18.91
C HIS A 176 -1.92 -6.03 17.52
N ALA A 177 -1.46 -5.28 16.52
CA ALA A 177 -1.16 -5.82 15.20
C ALA A 177 0.21 -6.55 15.22
N GLN A 178 0.24 -7.82 14.85
CA GLN A 178 1.47 -8.56 14.53
C GLN A 178 1.40 -9.03 13.07
N MET A 179 2.35 -8.56 12.26
CA MET A 179 2.63 -9.13 10.94
C MET A 179 3.49 -10.38 11.16
N GLN A 180 2.99 -11.56 10.75
CA GLN A 180 3.83 -12.75 10.65
C GLN A 180 4.72 -12.63 9.39
N GLU A 181 5.98 -13.05 9.52
CA GLU A 181 7.06 -12.98 8.53
C GLU A 181 6.81 -13.80 7.26
#